data_AF-A0A8T3TV86-F1
#
_entry.id   AF-A0A8T3TV86-F1
#
_cell.length_a   1.000
_cell.length_b   1.000
_cell.length_c   1.000
_cell.angle_alpha   90.00
_cell.angle_beta   90.00
_cell.angle_gamma   90.00
#
_symmetry.space_group_name_H-M   'P 1'
#
loop_
_entity.id
_entity.type
_entity.pdbx_description
1 polymer ?
#
loop_
_entity_poly.entity_id
_entity_poly.type
_entity_poly.pdbx_seq_one_letter_code
_entity_poly.pdbx_strand_id
1 'polypeptide(L)'
;MTDDESVPISVRLGEVVPPEDPEDWTRPLTWVAALGMLAGPILTLAWFIAAPPTDTSVALPATFMVAIALTAGAAATGATQIGVARAFTATLGAGLFGALVVIMLGVATAGERQVGTASPTLAHAFVAAASGLAGAAIGSVIAAVVAKLRSRIVRFFPAILAGAACAFVAVAALMSGT
;
A
#
# COMPACT_ATOMS: atom_id res chain seq x y z
N MET A 1 15.76 23.09 -18.22
CA MET A 1 15.94 22.73 -16.81
C MET A 1 15.58 23.98 -16.04
N THR A 2 14.33 24.05 -15.60
CA THR A 2 13.80 25.08 -14.71
C THR A 2 12.76 24.37 -13.88
N ASP A 3 12.99 24.43 -12.58
CA ASP A 3 12.27 23.72 -11.53
C ASP A 3 10.80 24.20 -11.44
N ASP A 4 9.85 23.32 -11.77
CA ASP A 4 8.46 23.46 -11.33
C ASP A 4 8.35 22.97 -9.88
N GLU A 5 9.08 23.67 -9.00
CA GLU A 5 8.90 23.62 -7.56
C GLU A 5 7.50 24.18 -7.27
N SER A 6 6.67 23.39 -6.59
CA SER A 6 5.36 23.81 -6.10
C SER A 6 5.47 25.12 -5.33
N VAL A 7 4.99 26.20 -5.94
CA VAL A 7 5.05 27.54 -5.37
C VAL A 7 4.15 27.60 -4.14
N PRO A 8 4.68 27.90 -2.94
CA PRO A 8 3.87 28.14 -1.77
C PRO A 8 3.13 29.47 -1.96
N ILE A 9 1.80 29.43 -1.93
CA ILE A 9 0.85 30.55 -1.80
C ILE A 9 1.49 31.91 -2.14
N SER A 10 1.59 32.24 -3.43
CA SER A 10 1.99 33.59 -3.81
C SER A 10 0.82 34.52 -3.53
N VAL A 11 0.87 35.25 -2.43
CA VAL A 11 -0.04 36.38 -2.17
C VAL A 11 0.32 37.47 -3.18
N ARG A 12 -0.34 37.45 -4.35
CA ARG A 12 -0.32 38.59 -5.27
C ARG A 12 -1.19 39.67 -4.64
N LEU A 13 -0.56 40.63 -3.98
CA LEU A 13 -1.05 41.96 -3.58
C LEU A 13 -2.51 42.27 -3.99
N GLY A 14 -3.47 41.72 -3.23
CA GLY A 14 -4.89 42.10 -3.32
C GLY A 14 -5.85 41.11 -3.99
N GLU A 15 -5.38 40.02 -4.58
CA GLU A 15 -6.27 39.00 -5.17
C GLU A 15 -6.01 37.64 -4.51
N VAL A 16 -6.98 37.18 -3.70
CA VAL A 16 -6.99 35.82 -3.17
C VAL A 16 -7.29 34.90 -4.33
N VAL A 17 -6.23 34.43 -5.00
CA VAL A 17 -6.33 33.37 -6.00
C VAL A 17 -6.77 32.11 -5.24
N PRO A 18 -7.94 31.52 -5.56
CA PRO A 18 -8.34 30.24 -4.99
C PRO A 18 -7.23 29.20 -5.25
N PRO A 19 -6.96 28.29 -4.31
CA PRO A 19 -6.04 27.18 -4.59
C PRO A 19 -6.45 26.52 -5.91
N GLU A 20 -5.48 26.23 -6.78
CA GLU A 20 -5.70 25.38 -7.95
C GLU A 20 -6.50 24.15 -7.51
N ASP A 21 -7.58 23.88 -8.23
CA ASP A 21 -8.72 23.05 -7.82
C ASP A 21 -8.39 21.89 -6.87
N PRO A 22 -9.23 21.63 -5.84
CA PRO A 22 -9.12 20.42 -5.05
C PRO A 22 -9.03 19.22 -5.99
N GLU A 23 -8.01 18.39 -5.77
CA GLU A 23 -7.59 17.29 -6.64
C GLU A 23 -8.80 16.62 -7.33
N ASP A 24 -8.94 16.90 -8.63
CA ASP A 24 -10.14 16.61 -9.41
C ASP A 24 -10.40 15.10 -9.47
N TRP A 25 -11.48 14.68 -8.82
CA TRP A 25 -11.93 13.28 -8.72
C TRP A 25 -12.36 12.69 -10.06
N THR A 26 -12.52 13.52 -11.10
CA THR A 26 -12.78 13.02 -12.47
C THR A 26 -11.52 12.54 -13.17
N ARG A 27 -10.32 12.83 -12.63
CA ARG A 27 -9.05 12.43 -13.24
C ARG A 27 -8.77 10.94 -13.03
N PRO A 28 -8.40 10.20 -14.08
CA PRO A 28 -8.12 8.76 -13.98
C PRO A 28 -7.05 8.39 -12.95
N LEU A 29 -6.03 9.24 -12.78
CA LEU A 29 -4.92 8.97 -11.84
C LEU A 29 -5.36 9.02 -10.37
N THR A 30 -6.36 9.83 -10.04
CA THR A 30 -6.95 9.89 -8.69
C THR A 30 -7.59 8.56 -8.33
N TRP A 31 -8.31 7.95 -9.29
CA TRP A 31 -8.88 6.61 -9.12
C TRP A 31 -7.80 5.53 -9.00
N VAL A 32 -6.71 5.61 -9.77
CA VAL A 32 -5.59 4.67 -9.65
C VAL A 32 -4.95 4.75 -8.25
N ALA A 33 -4.75 5.95 -7.72
CA ALA A 33 -4.21 6.14 -6.38
C ALA A 33 -5.16 5.57 -5.31
N ALA A 34 -6.45 5.88 -5.38
CA ALA A 34 -7.44 5.38 -4.43
C ALA A 34 -7.58 3.86 -4.48
N LEU A 35 -7.67 3.27 -5.68
CA LEU A 35 -7.73 1.82 -5.86
C LEU A 35 -6.44 1.14 -5.41
N GLY A 36 -5.28 1.77 -5.64
CA GLY A 36 -4.00 1.30 -5.13
C GLY A 36 -3.98 1.21 -3.60
N MET A 37 -4.41 2.27 -2.91
CA MET A 37 -4.51 2.29 -1.44
C MET A 37 -5.47 1.23 -0.89
N LEU A 38 -6.56 0.95 -1.61
CA LEU A 38 -7.63 0.06 -1.16
C LEU A 38 -7.49 -1.40 -1.64
N ALA A 39 -6.54 -1.72 -2.51
CA ALA A 39 -6.40 -3.06 -3.09
C ALA A 39 -6.24 -4.16 -2.02
N GLY A 40 -5.32 -3.96 -1.06
CA GLY A 40 -5.13 -4.86 0.07
C GLY A 40 -6.40 -4.98 0.94
N PRO A 41 -6.96 -3.88 1.47
CA PRO A 41 -8.20 -3.88 2.25
C PRO A 41 -9.39 -4.56 1.58
N ILE A 42 -9.66 -4.29 0.30
CA ILE A 42 -10.76 -4.89 -0.45
C ILE A 42 -10.56 -6.40 -0.56
N LEU A 43 -9.33 -6.83 -0.89
CA LEU A 43 -9.01 -8.25 -1.01
C LEU A 43 -9.12 -8.97 0.33
N THR A 44 -8.66 -8.36 1.43
CA THR A 44 -8.82 -8.88 2.79
C THR A 44 -10.29 -9.02 3.17
N LEU A 45 -11.09 -7.98 2.93
CA LEU A 45 -12.52 -8.00 3.23
C LEU A 45 -13.23 -9.11 2.45
N ALA A 46 -12.99 -9.18 1.13
CA ALA A 46 -13.56 -10.21 0.28
C ALA A 46 -13.17 -11.62 0.76
N TRP A 47 -11.91 -11.81 1.14
CA TRP A 47 -11.43 -13.08 1.67
C TRP A 47 -12.10 -13.44 2.99
N PHE A 48 -12.12 -12.54 3.97
CA PHE A 48 -12.69 -12.83 5.30
C PHE A 48 -14.21 -13.05 5.27
N ILE A 49 -14.93 -12.45 4.31
CA ILE A 49 -16.35 -12.73 4.11
C ILE A 49 -16.56 -14.09 3.45
N ALA A 50 -15.79 -14.41 2.40
CA ALA A 50 -16.03 -15.61 1.59
C ALA A 50 -15.48 -16.90 2.21
N ALA A 51 -14.30 -16.83 2.82
CA ALA A 51 -13.57 -17.98 3.34
C ALA A 51 -12.60 -17.55 4.46
N PRO A 52 -13.10 -17.16 5.64
CA PRO A 52 -12.26 -16.70 6.73
C PRO A 52 -11.25 -17.79 7.15
N PRO A 53 -10.00 -17.40 7.50
CA PRO A 53 -9.00 -18.35 7.98
C PRO A 53 -9.46 -19.01 9.28
N THR A 54 -9.18 -20.30 9.42
CA THR A 54 -9.55 -21.11 10.59
C THR A 54 -8.34 -21.55 11.42
N ASP A 55 -7.13 -21.35 10.91
CA ASP A 55 -5.86 -21.73 11.53
C ASP A 55 -4.91 -20.53 11.52
N THR A 56 -3.94 -20.51 12.41
CA THR A 56 -2.88 -19.48 12.53
C THR A 56 -1.50 -19.99 12.10
N SER A 57 -1.33 -21.31 11.97
CA SER A 57 -0.01 -21.95 11.88
C SER A 57 0.60 -21.95 10.47
N VAL A 58 -0.20 -21.90 9.41
CA VAL A 58 0.28 -22.02 8.03
C VAL A 58 -0.16 -20.82 7.21
N ALA A 59 0.78 -20.22 6.46
CA ALA A 59 0.45 -19.17 5.51
C ALA A 59 -0.47 -19.70 4.40
N LEU A 60 -1.72 -19.25 4.41
CA LEU A 60 -2.67 -19.53 3.33
C LEU A 60 -2.30 -18.73 2.08
N PRO A 61 -2.58 -19.23 0.86
CA PRO A 61 -2.33 -18.51 -0.39
C PRO A 61 -2.89 -17.07 -0.38
N ALA A 62 -4.06 -16.87 0.24
CA ALA A 62 -4.67 -15.56 0.36
C ALA A 62 -3.84 -14.56 1.21
N THR A 63 -3.06 -15.03 2.19
CA THR A 63 -2.13 -14.19 2.97
C THR A 63 -1.07 -13.56 2.05
N PHE A 64 -0.49 -14.36 1.16
CA PHE A 64 0.46 -13.89 0.16
C PHE A 64 -0.20 -12.91 -0.80
N MET A 65 -1.40 -13.24 -1.29
CA MET A 65 -2.12 -12.36 -2.21
C MET A 65 -2.42 -10.99 -1.57
N VAL A 66 -2.85 -10.94 -0.31
CA VAL A 66 -3.07 -9.68 0.42
C VAL A 66 -1.78 -8.89 0.55
N ALA A 67 -0.67 -9.51 0.98
CA ALA A 67 0.62 -8.84 1.14
C ALA A 67 1.15 -8.26 -0.19
N ILE A 68 1.01 -9.02 -1.29
CA ILE A 68 1.38 -8.60 -2.64
C ILE A 68 0.46 -7.46 -3.11
N ALA A 69 -0.86 -7.58 -2.92
CA ALA A 69 -1.82 -6.57 -3.33
C ALA A 69 -1.60 -5.24 -2.59
N LEU A 70 -1.31 -5.29 -1.29
CA LEU A 70 -0.95 -4.11 -0.49
C LEU A 70 0.31 -3.46 -1.04
N THR A 71 1.37 -4.24 -1.31
CA THR A 71 2.63 -3.74 -1.84
C THR A 71 2.46 -3.12 -3.24
N ALA A 72 1.80 -3.83 -4.14
CA ALA A 72 1.57 -3.39 -5.52
C ALA A 72 0.68 -2.14 -5.55
N GLY A 73 -0.37 -2.11 -4.73
CA GLY A 73 -1.27 -0.98 -4.60
C GLY A 73 -0.59 0.27 -4.02
N ALA A 74 0.26 0.10 -3.01
CA ALA A 74 1.10 1.16 -2.47
C ALA A 74 2.05 1.73 -3.53
N ALA A 75 2.76 0.86 -4.26
CA ALA A 75 3.67 1.27 -5.34
C ALA A 75 2.93 1.99 -6.48
N ALA A 76 1.73 1.51 -6.85
CA ALA A 76 0.89 2.16 -7.85
C ALA A 76 0.47 3.56 -7.41
N THR A 77 0.12 3.72 -6.12
CA THR A 77 -0.24 5.01 -5.52
C THR A 77 0.93 5.98 -5.53
N GLY A 78 2.13 5.55 -5.12
CA GLY A 78 3.30 6.42 -5.16
C GLY A 78 3.67 6.87 -6.57
N ALA A 79 3.47 6.00 -7.55
CA ALA A 79 3.87 6.28 -8.91
C ALA A 79 2.87 7.15 -9.69
N THR A 80 1.71 7.51 -9.10
CA THR A 80 0.89 8.62 -9.61
C THR A 80 1.50 9.99 -9.29
N GLN A 81 2.40 10.06 -8.30
CA GLN A 81 3.02 11.31 -7.84
C GLN A 81 4.20 11.75 -8.72
N ILE A 82 4.38 13.06 -8.82
CA ILE A 82 5.51 13.69 -9.50
C ILE A 82 6.57 14.06 -8.47
N GLY A 83 7.80 13.59 -8.68
CA GLY A 83 8.94 13.85 -7.80
C GLY A 83 9.24 12.69 -6.84
N VAL A 84 10.53 12.44 -6.61
CA VAL A 84 11.02 11.28 -5.83
C VAL A 84 10.48 11.28 -4.41
N ALA A 85 10.55 12.43 -3.72
CA ALA A 85 10.09 12.56 -2.35
C ALA A 85 8.58 12.28 -2.22
N ARG A 86 7.76 12.83 -3.13
CA ARG A 86 6.29 12.62 -3.13
C ARG A 86 5.92 11.18 -3.46
N ALA A 87 6.59 10.57 -4.44
CA ALA A 87 6.35 9.16 -4.78
C ALA A 87 6.72 8.22 -3.63
N PHE A 88 7.84 8.50 -2.95
CA PHE A 88 8.26 7.76 -1.78
C PHE A 88 7.26 7.88 -0.63
N THR A 89 6.90 9.11 -0.26
CA THR A 89 5.95 9.35 0.85
C THR A 89 4.56 8.81 0.54
N ALA A 90 4.07 8.95 -0.69
CA ALA A 90 2.78 8.39 -1.09
C ALA A 90 2.79 6.86 -1.12
N THR A 91 3.89 6.22 -1.55
CA THR A 91 4.03 4.75 -1.47
C THR A 91 3.96 4.28 -0.01
N LEU A 92 4.75 4.87 0.87
CA LEU A 92 4.75 4.50 2.29
C LEU A 92 3.43 4.83 2.99
N GLY A 93 2.87 6.01 2.72
CA GLY A 93 1.59 6.43 3.28
C GLY A 93 0.46 5.50 2.86
N ALA A 94 0.40 5.13 1.58
CA ALA A 94 -0.54 4.15 1.07
C ALA A 94 -0.35 2.77 1.70
N GLY A 95 0.91 2.31 1.82
CA GLY A 95 1.23 1.03 2.46
C GLY A 95 0.84 0.99 3.94
N LEU A 96 1.14 2.05 4.70
CA LEU A 96 0.77 2.19 6.11
C LEU A 96 -0.75 2.25 6.29
N PHE A 97 -1.44 3.03 5.46
CA PHE A 97 -2.89 3.11 5.47
C PHE A 97 -3.52 1.73 5.16
N GLY A 98 -3.10 1.10 4.08
CA GLY A 98 -3.58 -0.23 3.70
C GLY A 98 -3.33 -1.28 4.80
N ALA A 99 -2.13 -1.30 5.38
CA ALA A 99 -1.76 -2.18 6.48
C ALA A 99 -2.65 -1.96 7.72
N LEU A 100 -2.89 -0.69 8.08
CA LEU A 100 -3.77 -0.35 9.21
C LEU A 100 -5.19 -0.86 8.98
N VAL A 101 -5.77 -0.61 7.80
CA VAL A 101 -7.13 -1.06 7.48
C VAL A 101 -7.22 -2.58 7.45
N VAL A 102 -6.22 -3.28 6.89
CA VAL A 102 -6.16 -4.75 6.90
C VAL A 102 -6.16 -5.30 8.33
N ILE A 103 -5.38 -4.70 9.24
CA ILE A 103 -5.39 -5.08 10.66
C ILE A 103 -6.74 -4.79 11.31
N MET A 104 -7.33 -3.62 11.06
CA MET A 104 -8.67 -3.27 11.57
C MET A 104 -9.73 -4.28 11.12
N LEU A 105 -9.68 -4.74 9.86
CA LEU A 105 -10.55 -5.80 9.35
C LEU A 105 -10.30 -7.13 10.08
N GLY A 106 -9.04 -7.49 10.33
CA GLY A 106 -8.68 -8.68 11.12
C GLY A 106 -9.26 -8.65 12.54
N VAL A 107 -9.19 -7.49 13.21
CA VAL A 107 -9.78 -7.27 14.54
C VAL A 107 -11.31 -7.33 14.48
N ALA A 108 -11.93 -6.61 13.55
CA ALA A 108 -13.38 -6.54 13.42
C ALA A 108 -14.02 -7.90 13.11
N THR A 109 -13.27 -8.80 12.48
CA THR A 109 -13.72 -10.15 12.11
C THR A 109 -13.29 -11.25 13.09
N ALA A 110 -12.55 -10.90 14.15
CA ALA A 110 -12.01 -11.89 15.11
C ALA A 110 -13.08 -12.54 16.01
N GLY A 111 -14.28 -11.97 16.13
CA GLY A 111 -15.37 -12.49 16.97
C GLY A 111 -15.10 -12.40 18.48
N GLU A 112 -16.04 -12.87 19.30
CA GLU A 112 -16.00 -12.75 20.77
C GLU A 112 -15.07 -13.75 21.49
N ARG A 113 -14.53 -14.75 20.80
CA ARG A 113 -13.89 -15.92 21.44
C ARG A 113 -12.40 -15.79 21.70
N GLN A 114 -11.88 -14.77 22.41
CA GLN A 114 -10.41 -14.68 22.59
C GLN A 114 -9.96 -14.27 23.98
N VAL A 115 -10.00 -15.24 24.89
CA VAL A 115 -9.19 -15.20 26.12
C VAL A 115 -8.10 -16.28 25.95
N GLY A 116 -6.98 -15.94 25.32
CA GLY A 116 -5.74 -16.73 25.40
C GLY A 116 -4.96 -17.02 24.12
N THR A 117 -5.53 -16.87 22.92
CA THR A 117 -4.83 -17.10 21.63
C THR A 117 -5.23 -16.05 20.58
N ALA A 118 -4.29 -15.66 19.71
CA ALA A 118 -4.54 -14.68 18.66
C ALA A 118 -5.49 -15.25 17.59
N SER A 119 -6.47 -14.46 17.16
CA SER A 119 -7.40 -14.84 16.08
C SER A 119 -6.68 -15.29 14.82
N PRO A 120 -7.13 -16.36 14.14
CA PRO A 120 -6.74 -16.65 12.76
C PRO A 120 -6.82 -15.42 11.86
N THR A 121 -7.95 -14.69 11.90
CA THR A 121 -8.14 -13.48 11.08
C THR A 121 -7.11 -12.40 11.39
N LEU A 122 -6.81 -12.17 12.67
CA LEU A 122 -5.85 -11.18 13.13
C LEU A 122 -4.41 -11.59 12.79
N ALA A 123 -4.05 -12.87 12.99
CA ALA A 123 -2.73 -13.39 12.67
C ALA A 123 -2.43 -13.24 11.18
N HIS A 124 -3.35 -13.67 10.33
CA HIS A 124 -3.20 -13.54 8.87
C HIS A 124 -3.21 -12.07 8.42
N ALA A 125 -4.07 -11.23 9.00
CA ALA A 125 -4.09 -9.79 8.70
C ALA A 125 -2.77 -9.12 9.12
N PHE A 126 -2.26 -9.44 10.30
CA PHE A 126 -1.01 -8.88 10.81
C PHE A 126 0.19 -9.30 9.96
N VAL A 127 0.31 -10.59 9.64
CA VAL A 127 1.39 -11.10 8.77
C VAL A 127 1.32 -10.43 7.41
N ALA A 128 0.14 -10.41 6.78
CA ALA A 128 -0.01 -9.80 5.46
C ALA A 128 0.29 -8.29 5.48
N ALA A 129 -0.14 -7.58 6.52
CA ALA A 129 0.15 -6.16 6.72
C ALA A 129 1.64 -5.88 6.93
N ALA A 130 2.31 -6.64 7.81
CA ALA A 130 3.74 -6.49 8.09
C ALA A 130 4.60 -6.80 6.85
N SER A 131 4.30 -7.91 6.16
CA SER A 131 5.00 -8.29 4.94
C SER A 131 4.73 -7.33 3.78
N GLY A 132 3.48 -6.88 3.63
CA GLY A 132 3.12 -5.89 2.62
C GLY A 132 3.79 -4.54 2.87
N LEU A 133 3.91 -4.11 4.13
CA LEU A 133 4.60 -2.88 4.49
C LEU A 133 6.11 -2.98 4.23
N ALA A 134 6.74 -4.12 4.54
CA ALA A 134 8.13 -4.38 4.20
C ALA A 134 8.33 -4.31 2.68
N GLY A 135 7.44 -4.94 1.91
CA GLY A 135 7.41 -4.86 0.45
C GLY A 135 7.26 -3.43 -0.07
N ALA A 136 6.35 -2.63 0.51
CA ALA A 136 6.16 -1.22 0.15
C ALA A 136 7.39 -0.36 0.46
N ALA A 137 8.09 -0.62 1.56
CA ALA A 137 9.32 0.08 1.92
C ALA A 137 10.48 -0.24 0.94
N ILE A 138 10.64 -1.49 0.55
CA ILE A 138 11.61 -1.86 -0.49
C ILE A 138 11.20 -1.26 -1.85
N GLY A 139 9.92 -1.37 -2.20
CA GLY A 139 9.38 -0.83 -3.45
C GLY A 139 9.59 0.68 -3.59
N SER A 140 9.44 1.44 -2.50
CA SER A 140 9.62 2.90 -2.50
C SER A 140 11.09 3.30 -2.72
N VAL A 141 12.04 2.55 -2.15
CA VAL A 141 13.48 2.74 -2.39
C VAL A 141 13.84 2.42 -3.84
N ILE A 142 13.38 1.28 -4.36
CA ILE A 142 13.63 0.89 -5.76
C ILE A 142 13.02 1.90 -6.73
N ALA A 143 11.80 2.38 -6.46
CA ALA A 143 11.14 3.42 -7.24
C ALA A 143 11.98 4.71 -7.30
N ALA A 144 12.60 5.11 -6.18
CA ALA A 144 13.48 6.28 -6.12
C ALA A 144 14.75 6.10 -6.98
N VAL A 145 15.35 4.91 -6.99
CA VAL A 145 16.53 4.59 -7.81
C VAL A 145 16.20 4.67 -9.31
N VAL A 146 15.06 4.09 -9.72
CA VAL A 146 14.66 4.07 -11.13
C VAL A 146 13.94 5.35 -11.59
N ALA A 147 13.68 6.30 -10.68
CA ALA A 147 12.95 7.54 -10.97
C ALA A 147 13.56 8.42 -12.07
N LYS A 148 14.83 8.19 -12.45
CA LYS A 148 15.50 8.92 -13.54
C LYS A 148 15.16 8.38 -14.94
N LEU A 149 14.55 7.20 -15.07
CA LEU A 149 14.26 6.57 -16.36
C LEU A 149 13.11 7.28 -17.09
N ARG A 150 13.14 7.50 -18.41
CA ARG A 150 12.13 8.35 -19.08
C ARG A 150 10.68 7.80 -19.04
N SER A 151 10.49 6.49 -19.04
CA SER A 151 9.15 5.86 -19.11
C SER A 151 8.58 5.58 -17.74
N ARG A 152 7.33 6.03 -17.48
CA ARG A 152 6.61 5.70 -16.23
C ARG A 152 6.49 4.20 -16.06
N ILE A 153 5.97 3.46 -17.04
CA ILE A 153 5.78 1.99 -16.95
C ILE A 153 7.06 1.25 -16.56
N VAL A 154 8.20 1.66 -17.12
CA VAL A 154 9.51 1.05 -16.85
C VAL A 154 10.02 1.37 -15.42
N ARG A 155 9.53 2.45 -14.79
CA ARG A 155 9.78 2.75 -13.37
C ARG A 155 8.93 1.90 -12.43
N PHE A 156 7.69 1.54 -12.83
CA PHE A 156 6.74 0.82 -11.98
C PHE A 156 7.14 -0.64 -11.79
N PHE A 157 7.47 -1.32 -12.90
CA PHE A 157 7.63 -2.77 -12.91
C PHE A 157 8.73 -3.26 -11.93
N PRO A 158 9.93 -2.66 -11.89
CA PRO A 158 10.98 -3.07 -10.95
C PRO A 158 10.59 -2.87 -9.48
N ALA A 159 9.91 -1.77 -9.16
CA ALA A 159 9.48 -1.46 -7.80
C ALA A 159 8.41 -2.44 -7.31
N ILE A 160 7.43 -2.77 -8.17
CA ILE A 160 6.40 -3.76 -7.86
C ILE A 160 7.01 -5.14 -7.69
N LEU A 161 7.88 -5.58 -8.61
CA LEU A 161 8.51 -6.90 -8.52
C LEU A 161 9.38 -7.06 -7.28
N ALA A 162 10.25 -6.08 -7.00
CA ALA A 162 11.11 -6.12 -5.82
C ALA A 162 10.29 -6.08 -4.51
N GLY A 163 9.27 -5.21 -4.46
CA GLY A 163 8.37 -5.15 -3.32
C GLY A 163 7.58 -6.43 -3.12
N ALA A 164 6.99 -6.99 -4.19
CA ALA A 164 6.21 -8.23 -4.13
C ALA A 164 7.08 -9.43 -3.74
N ALA A 165 8.31 -9.52 -4.26
CA ALA A 165 9.26 -10.55 -3.87
C ALA A 165 9.63 -10.45 -2.38
N CYS A 166 9.89 -9.23 -1.89
CA CYS A 166 10.15 -8.98 -0.48
C CYS A 166 8.94 -9.38 0.39
N ALA A 167 7.73 -8.95 0.02
CA ALA A 167 6.51 -9.31 0.72
C ALA A 167 6.29 -10.83 0.75
N PHE A 168 6.50 -11.51 -0.38
CA PHE A 168 6.38 -12.97 -0.46
C PHE A 168 7.35 -13.68 0.49
N VAL A 169 8.63 -13.30 0.47
CA VAL A 169 9.66 -13.86 1.36
C VAL A 169 9.34 -13.54 2.82
N ALA A 170 8.85 -12.34 3.13
CA ALA A 170 8.48 -11.96 4.49
C ALA A 170 7.28 -12.77 5.02
N VAL A 171 6.25 -13.03 4.20
CA VAL A 171 5.12 -13.90 4.61
C VAL A 171 5.63 -15.30 4.90
N ALA A 172 6.46 -15.84 4.00
CA ALA A 172 7.06 -17.15 4.19
C ALA A 172 7.85 -17.19 5.51
N ALA A 173 8.75 -16.24 5.75
CA ALA A 173 9.57 -16.19 6.96
C ALA A 173 8.77 -16.04 8.26
N LEU A 174 7.68 -15.26 8.25
CA LEU A 174 6.87 -15.01 9.45
C LEU A 174 5.97 -16.19 9.84
N MET A 175 5.61 -17.05 8.90
CA MET A 175 4.69 -18.18 9.13
C MET A 175 5.30 -19.56 8.83
N SER A 176 6.58 -19.63 8.44
CA SER A 176 7.33 -20.90 8.34
C SER A 176 8.11 -21.22 9.62
N GLY A 177 8.08 -20.35 10.62
CA GLY A 177 8.88 -20.44 11.85
C GLY A 177 8.12 -20.95 13.08
N THR A 178 6.89 -21.43 12.90
CA THR A 178 6.01 -21.97 13.95
C THR A 178 5.62 -23.40 13.61
#